data_AF-A0A524J334-F1
#
_entry.id   AF-A0A524J334-F1
#
_cell.length_a   1.000
_cell.length_b   1.000
_cell.length_c   1.000
_cell.angle_alpha   90.00
_cell.angle_beta   90.00
_cell.angle_gamma   90.00
#
_symmetry.space_group_name_H-M   'P 1'
#
loop_
_entity.id
_entity.type
_entity.pdbx_description
1 polymer ?
#
loop_
_entity_poly.entity_id
_entity_poly.type
_entity_poly.pdbx_seq_one_letter_code
_entity_poly.pdbx_strand_id
1 'polypeptide(L)'
;MVMASESVIADIVGEVCVKIIVTSSEDNASMNIRSRLLERSGWLEGGMFEEHPILRRDDFAMVQVDRIHLDEDNIDDRVSKVLGCETEVVIFASRHKAASKIPTLTVHPIGNYSSADFGGKSGTLCRTHPGFMTS
;
A
#
# COMPACT_ATOMS: atom_id res chain seq x y z
N MET A 1 0.11 42.17 -16.36
CA MET A 1 -0.64 41.18 -15.57
C MET A 1 -1.06 40.07 -16.53
N VAL A 2 -0.18 39.09 -16.74
CA VAL A 2 -0.49 37.88 -17.52
C VAL A 2 -0.58 36.78 -16.48
N MET A 3 -1.79 36.31 -16.24
CA MET A 3 -2.05 35.13 -15.42
C MET A 3 -1.53 33.94 -16.24
N ALA A 4 -0.32 33.45 -15.91
CA ALA A 4 0.11 32.14 -16.38
C ALA A 4 -0.86 31.13 -15.79
N SER A 5 -1.48 30.34 -16.65
CA SER A 5 -2.44 29.31 -16.28
C SER A 5 -1.79 28.28 -15.34
N GLU A 6 -2.52 27.90 -14.30
CA GLU A 6 -2.15 26.83 -13.34
C GLU A 6 -1.82 25.50 -14.05
N SER A 7 -2.22 25.35 -15.32
CA SER A 7 -1.92 24.20 -16.17
C SER A 7 -0.45 24.03 -16.54
N VAL A 8 0.40 25.07 -16.43
CA VAL A 8 1.83 24.97 -16.82
C VAL A 8 2.72 24.51 -15.66
N ILE A 9 2.22 24.55 -14.41
CA ILE A 9 3.01 24.13 -13.23
C ILE A 9 2.97 22.60 -13.05
N ALA A 10 1.90 21.93 -13.49
CA ALA A 10 1.77 20.48 -13.39
C ALA A 10 2.82 19.73 -14.23
N ASP A 11 3.28 20.30 -15.34
CA ASP A 11 4.24 19.66 -16.25
C ASP A 11 5.71 19.74 -15.78
N ILE A 12 6.00 20.45 -14.67
CA ILE A 12 7.36 20.65 -14.13
C ILE A 12 7.60 19.85 -12.83
N VAL A 13 6.54 19.29 -12.23
CA VAL A 13 6.67 18.39 -11.08
C VAL A 13 6.50 16.97 -11.62
N GLY A 14 7.62 16.26 -11.85
CA GLY A 14 7.58 14.87 -12.29
C GLY A 14 6.58 14.06 -11.45
N GLU A 15 5.85 13.15 -12.09
CA GLU A 15 4.84 12.28 -11.47
C GLU A 15 5.33 11.84 -10.08
N VAL A 16 4.67 12.34 -9.03
CA VAL A 16 5.09 12.06 -7.66
C VAL A 16 4.79 10.59 -7.39
N CYS A 17 5.84 9.76 -7.40
CA CYS A 17 5.73 8.37 -7.01
C CYS A 17 5.44 8.25 -5.50
N VAL A 18 4.48 7.40 -5.13
CA VAL A 18 4.09 7.19 -3.74
C VAL A 18 4.24 5.73 -3.32
N LYS A 19 4.64 5.52 -2.07
CA LYS A 19 4.77 4.21 -1.42
C LYS A 19 3.52 3.95 -0.60
N ILE A 20 2.75 2.94 -0.96
CA ILE A 20 1.47 2.66 -0.32
C ILE A 20 1.65 1.60 0.75
N ILE A 21 1.26 1.92 1.99
CA ILE A 21 1.14 0.95 3.08
C ILE A 21 -0.34 0.57 3.20
N VAL A 22 -0.63 -0.70 2.95
CA VAL A 22 -1.99 -1.24 3.06
C VAL A 22 -2.14 -1.89 4.43
N THR A 23 -3.14 -1.44 5.18
CA THR A 23 -3.53 -2.00 6.48
C THR A 23 -4.95 -2.57 6.42
N SER A 24 -5.25 -3.58 7.22
CA SER A 24 -6.57 -4.23 7.26
C SER A 24 -7.12 -4.28 8.68
N SER A 25 -8.37 -3.87 8.87
CA SER A 25 -9.06 -3.99 10.17
C SER A 25 -9.37 -5.45 10.54
N GLU A 26 -9.39 -6.37 9.57
CA GLU A 26 -9.56 -7.82 9.77
C GLU A 26 -8.24 -8.55 10.14
N ASP A 27 -7.12 -7.82 10.22
CA ASP A 27 -5.81 -8.36 10.59
C ASP A 27 -5.22 -7.64 11.82
N ASN A 28 -5.26 -8.32 12.97
CA ASN A 28 -4.73 -7.78 14.23
C ASN A 28 -3.24 -7.40 14.16
N ALA A 29 -2.42 -8.12 13.38
CA ALA A 29 -1.02 -7.75 13.22
C ALA A 29 -0.90 -6.47 12.39
N SER A 30 -1.73 -6.35 11.35
CA SER A 30 -1.84 -5.14 10.54
C SER A 30 -2.17 -3.91 11.39
N MET A 31 -3.23 -4.00 12.20
CA MET A 31 -3.65 -2.88 13.07
C MET A 31 -2.65 -2.56 14.17
N ASN A 32 -1.91 -3.55 14.67
CA ASN A 32 -0.79 -3.30 15.58
C ASN A 32 0.34 -2.53 14.87
N ILE A 33 0.77 -2.99 13.68
CA ILE A 33 1.80 -2.30 12.88
C ILE A 33 1.36 -0.87 12.58
N ARG A 34 0.10 -0.68 12.13
CA ARG A 34 -0.51 0.63 11.90
C ARG A 34 -0.38 1.53 13.12
N SER A 35 -0.83 1.06 14.29
CA SER A 35 -0.76 1.83 15.54
C SER A 35 0.66 2.29 15.85
N ARG A 36 1.66 1.39 15.74
CA ARG A 36 3.08 1.72 15.97
C ARG A 36 3.66 2.69 14.93
N LEU A 37 3.20 2.64 13.69
CA LEU A 37 3.61 3.62 12.67
C LEU A 37 3.04 5.01 12.97
N LEU A 38 1.80 5.08 13.48
CA LEU A 38 1.12 6.34 13.82
C LEU A 38 1.62 6.99 15.12
N GLU A 39 2.32 6.25 15.99
CA GLU A 39 3.05 6.84 17.12
C GLU A 39 4.14 7.82 16.66
N ARG A 40 4.60 7.72 15.41
CA ARG A 40 5.54 8.68 14.84
C ARG A 40 4.78 9.94 14.38
N SER A 41 5.27 11.12 14.74
CA SER A 41 4.70 12.39 14.25
C SER A 41 4.85 12.55 12.72
N GLY A 42 4.01 13.40 12.14
CA GLY A 42 4.09 13.80 10.72
C GLY A 42 3.07 13.16 9.78
N TRP A 43 2.17 12.30 10.30
CA TRP A 43 1.03 11.82 9.52
C TRP A 43 -0.06 12.88 9.43
N LEU A 44 -0.49 13.17 8.21
CA LEU A 44 -1.57 14.12 7.90
C LEU A 44 -2.63 13.44 7.06
N GLU A 45 -3.90 13.78 7.28
CA GLU A 45 -4.98 13.31 6.41
C GLU A 45 -4.85 13.95 5.02
N GLY A 46 -4.96 13.13 3.98
CA GLY A 46 -4.70 13.52 2.59
C GLY A 46 -5.75 13.06 1.60
N GLY A 47 -6.98 12.81 2.07
CA GLY A 47 -8.08 12.30 1.26
C GLY A 47 -8.76 11.10 1.90
N MET A 48 -9.65 10.46 1.16
CA MET A 48 -10.40 9.28 1.59
C MET A 48 -10.18 8.15 0.59
N PHE A 49 -9.93 6.94 1.08
CA PHE A 49 -9.94 5.71 0.30
C PHE A 49 -10.98 4.78 0.90
N GLU A 50 -11.99 4.42 0.11
CA GLU A 50 -13.21 3.79 0.63
C GLU A 50 -13.80 4.67 1.76
N GLU A 51 -14.11 4.10 2.92
CA GLU A 51 -14.69 4.80 4.07
C GLU A 51 -13.62 5.29 5.07
N HIS A 52 -12.32 5.22 4.73
CA HIS A 52 -11.21 5.53 5.64
C HIS A 52 -10.36 6.70 5.17
N PRO A 53 -9.82 7.52 6.10
CA PRO A 53 -8.87 8.57 5.74
C PRO A 53 -7.56 7.96 5.24
N ILE A 54 -7.03 8.55 4.16
CA ILE A 54 -5.66 8.28 3.73
C ILE A 54 -4.72 9.12 4.59
N LEU A 55 -3.78 8.46 5.25
CA LEU A 55 -2.77 9.14 6.05
C LEU A 55 -1.48 9.27 5.24
N ARG A 56 -0.98 10.49 5.06
CA ARG A 56 0.21 10.80 4.28
C ARG A 56 1.34 11.26 5.18
N ARG A 57 2.55 10.83 4.83
CA ARG A 57 3.79 11.28 5.45
C ARG A 57 4.93 11.10 4.46
N ASP A 58 5.68 12.16 4.19
CA ASP A 58 6.78 12.16 3.22
C ASP A 58 6.29 11.59 1.86
N ASP A 59 6.94 10.56 1.34
CA ASP A 59 6.57 9.81 0.12
C ASP A 59 5.69 8.57 0.41
N PHE A 60 5.17 8.43 1.63
CA PHE A 60 4.27 7.35 2.02
C PHE A 60 2.81 7.79 2.09
N ALA A 61 1.93 6.90 1.64
CA ALA A 61 0.50 6.94 1.88
C ALA A 61 0.07 5.66 2.59
N MET A 62 -0.69 5.76 3.67
CA MET A 62 -1.25 4.64 4.40
C MET A 62 -2.75 4.59 4.18
N VAL A 63 -3.23 3.44 3.75
CA VAL A 63 -4.66 3.16 3.50
C VAL A 63 -5.12 2.00 4.38
N GLN A 64 -6.41 1.99 4.69
CA GLN A 64 -7.06 0.92 5.43
C GLN A 64 -8.17 0.29 4.58
N VAL A 65 -8.28 -1.04 4.64
CA VAL A 65 -9.39 -1.81 4.10
C VAL A 65 -10.06 -2.64 5.20
N ASP A 66 -11.33 -3.01 5.00
CA ASP A 66 -12.11 -3.80 5.97
C ASP A 66 -12.34 -5.25 5.51
N ARG A 67 -11.31 -5.85 4.93
CA ARG A 67 -11.31 -7.23 4.43
C ARG A 67 -9.92 -7.84 4.52
N ILE A 68 -9.80 -9.15 4.37
CA ILE A 68 -8.51 -9.83 4.34
C ILE A 68 -7.67 -9.34 3.15
N HIS A 69 -6.37 -9.15 3.35
CA HIS A 69 -5.47 -8.64 2.30
C HIS A 69 -5.41 -9.50 1.03
N LEU A 70 -5.74 -10.79 1.15
CA LEU A 70 -5.69 -11.75 0.05
C LEU A 70 -6.71 -11.47 -1.05
N ASP A 71 -7.80 -10.76 -0.73
CA ASP A 71 -8.86 -10.42 -1.67
C ASP A 71 -8.60 -9.08 -2.38
N GLU A 72 -7.42 -8.49 -2.16
CA GLU A 72 -7.10 -7.12 -2.54
C GLU A 72 -6.40 -7.02 -3.90
N ASP A 73 -7.14 -7.30 -4.96
CA ASP A 73 -6.65 -7.16 -6.34
C ASP A 73 -6.65 -5.67 -6.80
N ASN A 74 -5.56 -5.26 -7.45
CA ASN A 74 -5.37 -3.95 -8.10
C ASN A 74 -5.53 -2.73 -7.17
N ILE A 75 -5.13 -2.84 -5.89
CA ILE A 75 -5.19 -1.71 -4.95
C ILE A 75 -4.22 -0.59 -5.29
N ASP A 76 -3.08 -0.91 -5.90
CA ASP A 76 -2.17 0.06 -6.51
C ASP A 76 -2.92 1.01 -7.44
N ASP A 77 -3.65 0.49 -8.43
CA ASP A 77 -4.40 1.31 -9.39
C ASP A 77 -5.49 2.13 -8.71
N ARG A 78 -6.21 1.52 -7.76
CA ARG A 78 -7.36 2.15 -7.09
C ARG A 78 -6.92 3.29 -6.19
N VAL A 79 -5.83 3.12 -5.44
CA VAL A 79 -5.27 4.16 -4.59
C VAL A 79 -4.58 5.23 -5.42
N SER A 80 -3.83 4.86 -6.48
CA SER A 80 -3.18 5.81 -7.40
C SER A 80 -4.19 6.80 -8.00
N LYS A 81 -5.35 6.29 -8.43
CA LYS A 81 -6.45 7.12 -8.98
C LYS A 81 -6.98 8.14 -7.97
N VAL A 82 -7.09 7.76 -6.70
CA VAL A 82 -7.56 8.66 -5.64
C VAL A 82 -6.49 9.71 -5.31
N LEU A 83 -5.22 9.32 -5.32
CA LEU A 83 -4.10 10.21 -4.98
C LEU A 83 -3.66 11.11 -6.15
N GLY A 84 -4.02 10.76 -7.39
CA GLY A 84 -3.51 11.43 -8.59
C GLY A 84 -1.99 11.28 -8.73
N CYS A 85 -1.44 10.17 -8.27
CA CYS A 85 0.01 9.90 -8.17
C CYS A 85 0.27 8.46 -8.60
N GLU A 86 1.41 8.20 -9.24
CA GLU A 86 1.84 6.84 -9.60
C GLU A 86 2.34 6.07 -8.37
N THR A 87 2.10 4.76 -8.33
CA THR A 87 2.55 3.91 -7.22
C THR A 87 3.94 3.34 -7.48
N GLU A 88 4.89 3.59 -6.57
CA GLU A 88 6.23 2.98 -6.60
C GLU A 88 6.21 1.54 -6.09
N VAL A 89 5.58 1.33 -4.94
CA VAL A 89 5.49 0.03 -4.27
C VAL A 89 4.28 -0.02 -3.37
N VAL A 90 3.66 -1.20 -3.28
CA VAL A 90 2.63 -1.51 -2.30
C VAL A 90 3.20 -2.45 -1.24
N ILE A 91 3.03 -2.05 0.03
CA ILE A 91 3.53 -2.74 1.21
C ILE A 91 2.32 -3.20 2.02
N PHE A 92 2.07 -4.50 2.05
CA PHE A 92 1.01 -5.09 2.87
C PHE A 92 1.54 -5.32 4.29
N ALA A 93 1.04 -4.57 5.26
CA ALA A 93 1.30 -4.85 6.67
C ALA A 93 0.36 -5.98 7.11
N SER A 94 0.82 -7.23 7.11
CA SER A 94 -0.05 -8.38 7.36
C SER A 94 0.57 -9.42 8.30
N ARG A 95 -0.29 -10.23 8.91
CA ARG A 95 0.06 -11.42 9.69
C ARG A 95 0.44 -12.59 8.78
N HIS A 96 1.55 -13.24 9.12
CA HIS A 96 1.84 -14.59 8.65
C HIS A 96 1.27 -15.65 9.60
N LYS A 97 0.60 -16.69 9.07
CA LYS A 97 0.08 -17.81 9.85
C LYS A 97 0.69 -19.12 9.36
N ALA A 98 1.54 -19.73 10.19
CA ALA A 98 2.15 -21.03 9.92
C ALA A 98 1.75 -22.06 10.99
N ALA A 99 1.61 -23.33 10.56
CA ALA A 99 1.31 -24.44 11.47
C ALA A 99 2.42 -24.68 12.51
N SER A 100 3.67 -24.31 12.19
CA SER A 100 4.84 -24.45 13.07
C SER A 100 4.78 -23.59 14.34
N LYS A 101 3.95 -22.52 14.35
CA LYS A 101 3.82 -21.54 15.45
C LYS A 101 5.15 -20.87 15.87
N ILE A 102 6.17 -20.89 15.02
CA ILE A 102 7.45 -20.24 15.30
C ILE A 102 7.29 -18.72 15.16
N PRO A 103 7.64 -17.92 16.19
CA PRO A 103 7.66 -16.46 16.06
C PRO A 103 8.63 -16.03 14.97
N THR A 104 8.13 -15.34 13.95
CA THR A 104 8.92 -14.95 12.77
C THR A 104 8.48 -13.58 12.28
N LEU A 105 9.43 -12.79 11.77
CA LEU A 105 9.17 -11.63 10.92
C LEU A 105 9.56 -12.00 9.50
N THR A 106 8.66 -11.82 8.55
CA THR A 106 8.83 -12.30 7.16
C THR A 106 8.54 -11.21 6.16
N VAL A 107 9.22 -11.26 5.02
CA VAL A 107 8.91 -10.49 3.82
C VAL A 107 8.91 -11.44 2.63
N HIS A 108 7.95 -11.32 1.73
CA HIS A 108 7.86 -12.13 0.51
C HIS A 108 7.07 -11.37 -0.57
N PRO A 109 7.35 -11.60 -1.86
CA PRO A 109 6.44 -11.16 -2.90
C PRO A 109 5.18 -12.01 -2.88
N ILE A 110 4.12 -11.54 -3.54
CA ILE A 110 2.87 -12.26 -3.71
C ILE A 110 2.73 -12.80 -5.14
N GLY A 111 2.02 -13.91 -5.28
CA GLY A 111 1.82 -14.58 -6.57
C GLY A 111 1.57 -16.07 -6.44
N ASN A 112 0.91 -16.64 -7.45
CA ASN A 112 0.56 -18.05 -7.53
C ASN A 112 1.29 -18.73 -8.70
N TYR A 113 2.12 -19.75 -8.41
CA TYR A 113 2.76 -20.55 -9.47
C TYR A 113 1.77 -21.47 -10.19
N SER A 114 0.67 -21.85 -9.54
CA SER A 114 -0.35 -22.75 -10.07
C SER A 114 -1.73 -22.27 -9.63
N SER A 115 -2.49 -23.02 -8.83
CA SER A 115 -3.81 -22.61 -8.31
C SER A 115 -3.73 -21.36 -7.43
N ALA A 116 -4.85 -20.64 -7.36
CA ALA A 116 -5.02 -19.41 -6.59
C ALA A 116 -6.02 -19.64 -5.45
N ASP A 117 -5.72 -20.60 -4.57
CA ASP A 117 -6.64 -21.06 -3.53
C ASP A 117 -6.84 -20.03 -2.40
N PHE A 118 -5.98 -19.02 -2.35
CA PHE A 118 -5.92 -17.99 -1.32
C PHE A 118 -5.86 -16.58 -1.92
N GLY A 119 -6.54 -16.34 -3.05
CA GLY A 119 -6.62 -15.03 -3.70
C GLY A 119 -5.69 -14.86 -4.92
N GLY A 120 -5.93 -13.80 -5.69
CA GLY A 120 -5.25 -13.52 -6.95
C GLY A 120 -5.65 -14.46 -8.10
N LYS A 121 -4.76 -14.58 -9.11
CA LYS A 121 -5.00 -15.36 -10.33
C LYS A 121 -4.06 -16.56 -10.45
N SER A 122 -4.56 -17.64 -11.05
CA SER A 122 -3.78 -18.85 -11.32
C SER A 122 -2.59 -18.56 -12.26
N GLY A 123 -1.43 -19.15 -11.97
CA GLY A 123 -0.21 -18.98 -12.78
C GLY A 123 0.28 -17.53 -12.93
N THR A 124 -0.06 -16.65 -11.99
CA THR A 124 0.22 -15.22 -12.06
C THR A 124 1.07 -14.76 -10.88
N LEU A 125 2.14 -14.02 -11.16
CA LEU A 125 3.04 -13.43 -10.17
C LEU A 125 2.90 -11.91 -10.19
N CYS A 126 2.96 -11.27 -9.02
CA CYS A 126 3.04 -9.82 -8.94
C CYS A 126 4.45 -9.34 -9.26
N ARG A 127 4.56 -8.10 -9.75
CA ARG A 127 5.86 -7.43 -9.84
C ARG A 127 6.45 -7.33 -8.43
N THR A 128 7.75 -7.55 -8.33
CA THR A 128 8.46 -7.53 -7.06
C THR A 128 9.36 -6.31 -6.98
N HIS A 129 9.67 -5.87 -5.76
CA HIS A 129 10.65 -4.83 -5.53
C HIS A 129 11.79 -5.36 -4.63
N PRO A 130 12.74 -6.15 -5.17
CA PRO A 130 13.76 -6.82 -4.37
C PRO A 130 14.57 -5.87 -3.48
N GLY A 131 14.87 -4.66 -3.96
CA GLY A 131 15.58 -3.63 -3.17
C GLY A 131 14.88 -3.31 -1.84
N PHE A 132 13.57 -3.01 -1.88
CA PHE A 132 12.74 -2.73 -0.70
C PHE A 132 12.58 -3.93 0.23
N MET A 133 12.70 -5.14 -0.30
CA MET A 133 12.61 -6.35 0.50
C MET A 133 13.87 -6.64 1.32
N THR A 134 15.00 -6.02 0.98
CA THR A 134 16.31 -6.30 1.59
C THR A 134 16.96 -5.10 2.28
N SER A 135 16.32 -3.93 2.23
CA SER A 135 16.85 -2.64 2.71
C SER A 135 16.49 -2.32 4.15
#